data_AF-A0A9J8CHY8-F1
#
_entry.id   AF-A0A9J8CHY8-F1
#
_cell.length_a   1.000
_cell.length_b   1.000
_cell.length_c   1.000
_cell.angle_alpha   90.00
_cell.angle_beta   90.00
_cell.angle_gamma   90.00
#
_symmetry.space_group_name_H-M   'P 1'
#
loop_
_entity.id
_entity.type
_entity.pdbx_description
1 polymer ?
#
loop_
_entity_poly.entity_id
_entity_poly.type
_entity_poly.pdbx_seq_one_letter_code
_entity_poly.pdbx_strand_id
1 'polypeptide(L)'
;MSASEGTKDVKRRKIAEDLEKNSLDFSKDIMKIFNDPIHGQIELHPLLVKIIDTPQFQRLRHIKQLGGTYLVYPGATHTRFEHSLGMAYLAGRMIKVLQEDQPNAVEKIKQDLIDEKDVLCVQIAALCYNLGHGPFSHLYEKLHREALKRGKWLNFSLN
;
A
#
# COMPACT_ATOMS: atom_id res chain seq x y z
N MET A 1 3.21 47.35 24.36
CA MET A 1 3.69 45.98 24.10
C MET A 1 2.47 45.05 24.04
N SER A 2 1.84 44.81 22.88
CA SER A 2 0.73 43.82 22.78
C SER A 2 0.36 43.45 21.33
N ALA A 3 1.34 43.14 20.49
CA ALA A 3 1.07 42.71 19.10
C ALA A 3 1.50 41.27 18.79
N SER A 4 2.08 40.53 19.75
CA SER A 4 2.70 39.21 19.51
C SER A 4 1.87 38.00 19.97
N GLU A 5 0.75 38.21 20.67
CA GLU A 5 -0.10 37.13 21.19
C GLU A 5 -1.13 36.64 20.16
N GLY A 6 -1.80 37.55 19.44
CA GLY A 6 -2.81 37.19 18.44
C GLY A 6 -2.29 36.36 17.27
N THR A 7 -1.02 36.54 16.87
CA THR A 7 -0.41 35.81 15.74
C THR A 7 -0.05 34.36 16.08
N LYS A 8 0.22 34.07 17.37
CA LYS A 8 0.54 32.71 17.83
C LYS A 8 -0.71 31.82 17.91
N ASP A 9 -1.84 32.38 18.31
CA ASP A 9 -3.12 31.66 18.39
C ASP A 9 -3.72 31.33 17.04
N VAL A 10 -3.60 32.23 16.06
CA VAL A 10 -4.03 31.96 14.67
C VAL A 10 -3.22 30.81 14.06
N LYS A 11 -1.90 30.77 14.32
CA LYS A 11 -1.02 29.71 13.82
C LYS A 11 -1.34 28.36 14.46
N ARG A 12 -1.66 28.33 15.76
CA ARG A 12 -2.06 27.12 16.48
C ARG A 12 -3.41 26.58 16.01
N ARG A 13 -4.40 27.46 15.76
CA ARG A 13 -5.69 27.05 15.18
C ARG A 13 -5.53 26.42 13.81
N LYS A 14 -4.73 27.04 12.94
CA LYS A 14 -4.48 26.50 11.59
C LYS A 14 -3.81 25.13 11.62
N ILE A 15 -2.84 24.93 12.52
CA ILE A 15 -2.20 23.63 12.72
C ILE A 15 -3.20 22.59 13.26
N ALA A 16 -4.05 22.96 14.21
CA ALA A 16 -5.08 22.06 14.74
C ALA A 16 -6.11 21.67 13.66
N GLU A 17 -6.55 22.64 12.85
CA GLU A 17 -7.44 22.40 11.71
C GLU A 17 -6.78 21.50 10.65
N ASP A 18 -5.50 21.71 10.32
CA ASP A 18 -4.76 20.86 9.39
C ASP A 18 -4.55 19.45 9.95
N LEU A 19 -4.32 19.31 11.27
CA LEU A 19 -4.20 18.01 11.93
C LEU A 19 -5.54 17.27 11.99
N GLU A 20 -6.65 17.98 12.19
CA GLU A 20 -8.00 17.42 12.18
C GLU A 20 -8.42 17.03 10.76
N LYS A 21 -8.11 17.85 9.76
CA LYS A 21 -8.35 17.54 8.33
C LYS A 21 -7.55 16.33 7.83
N ASN A 22 -6.35 16.14 8.37
CA ASN A 22 -5.49 15.00 8.06
C ASN A 22 -5.61 13.87 9.10
N SER A 23 -6.55 13.97 10.04
CA SER A 23 -6.74 12.94 11.04
C SER A 23 -7.19 11.64 10.36
N LEU A 24 -6.45 10.57 10.64
CA LEU A 24 -6.72 9.21 10.15
C LEU A 24 -7.73 8.52 11.08
N ASP A 25 -8.85 9.18 11.35
CA ASP A 25 -9.98 8.55 12.05
C ASP A 25 -10.87 7.83 11.03
N PHE A 26 -10.82 6.50 11.07
CA PHE A 26 -11.62 5.61 10.22
C PHE A 26 -12.74 4.91 11.00
N SER A 27 -13.00 5.31 12.26
CA SER A 27 -13.96 4.65 13.14
C SER A 27 -15.40 4.62 12.60
N LYS A 28 -15.73 5.52 11.67
CA LYS A 28 -17.04 5.63 11.02
C LYS A 28 -17.07 5.12 9.58
N ASP A 29 -15.92 4.76 9.02
CA ASP A 29 -15.80 4.33 7.63
C ASP A 29 -16.08 2.83 7.50
N ILE A 30 -16.87 2.45 6.50
CA ILE A 30 -17.27 1.07 6.27
C ILE A 30 -16.21 0.37 5.42
N MET A 31 -15.95 -0.91 5.70
CA MET A 31 -15.11 -1.78 4.86
C MET A 31 -15.59 -1.76 3.41
N LYS A 32 -14.67 -1.65 2.45
CA LYS A 32 -15.00 -1.69 1.02
C LYS A 32 -14.85 -3.11 0.49
N ILE A 33 -15.84 -3.57 -0.24
CA ILE A 33 -15.86 -4.89 -0.87
C ILE A 33 -15.41 -4.78 -2.32
N PHE A 34 -14.43 -5.59 -2.71
CA PHE A 34 -13.99 -5.81 -4.08
C PHE A 34 -14.37 -7.23 -4.51
N ASN A 35 -14.92 -7.38 -5.72
CA ASN A 35 -15.18 -8.69 -6.30
C ASN A 35 -13.96 -9.13 -7.11
N ASP A 36 -13.28 -10.16 -6.64
CA ASP A 36 -12.09 -10.74 -7.25
C ASP A 36 -12.39 -12.16 -7.78
N PRO A 37 -12.00 -12.50 -9.02
CA PRO A 37 -12.30 -13.80 -9.61
C PRO A 37 -11.55 -14.98 -8.97
N ILE A 38 -10.48 -14.73 -8.20
CA ILE A 38 -9.67 -15.76 -7.54
C ILE A 38 -10.09 -15.95 -6.09
N HIS A 39 -10.34 -14.84 -5.38
CA HIS A 39 -10.60 -14.83 -3.94
C HIS A 39 -12.07 -14.57 -3.57
N GLY A 40 -12.95 -14.32 -4.54
CA GLY A 40 -14.34 -13.96 -4.29
C GLY A 40 -14.45 -12.54 -3.76
N GLN A 41 -15.19 -12.35 -2.66
CA GLN A 41 -15.33 -11.04 -2.05
C GLN A 41 -14.12 -10.73 -1.16
N ILE A 42 -13.39 -9.66 -1.50
CA ILE A 42 -12.29 -9.12 -0.73
C ILE A 42 -12.78 -7.89 0.03
N GLU A 43 -12.75 -7.93 1.36
CA GLU A 43 -13.06 -6.78 2.21
C GLU A 43 -11.78 -6.06 2.62
N LEU A 44 -11.68 -4.77 2.35
CA LEU A 44 -10.51 -3.95 2.69
C LEU A 44 -10.87 -2.80 3.62
N HIS A 45 -9.98 -2.56 4.57
CA HIS A 45 -10.09 -1.45 5.52
C HIS A 45 -10.02 -0.10 4.79
N PRO A 46 -10.80 0.92 5.22
CA PRO A 46 -10.84 2.24 4.61
C PRO A 46 -9.46 2.89 4.38
N LEU A 47 -8.50 2.65 5.27
CA LEU A 47 -7.11 3.09 5.08
C LEU A 47 -6.46 2.48 3.82
N LEU A 48 -6.63 1.18 3.57
CA LEU A 48 -6.14 0.55 2.34
C LEU A 48 -6.84 1.16 1.12
N VAL A 49 -8.14 1.45 1.22
CA VAL A 49 -8.89 2.08 0.14
C VAL A 49 -8.32 3.46 -0.19
N LYS A 50 -8.01 4.28 0.82
CA LYS A 50 -7.36 5.58 0.59
C LYS A 50 -6.01 5.44 -0.12
N ILE A 51 -5.21 4.41 0.20
CA ILE A 51 -3.95 4.12 -0.50
C ILE A 51 -4.23 3.67 -1.95
N ILE A 52 -5.22 2.79 -2.13
CA ILE A 52 -5.62 2.27 -3.45
C ILE A 52 -6.07 3.42 -4.36
N ASP A 53 -6.82 4.38 -3.84
CA ASP A 53 -7.38 5.51 -4.59
C ASP A 53 -6.36 6.63 -4.86
N THR A 54 -5.06 6.36 -4.69
CA THR A 54 -3.97 7.26 -5.10
C THR A 54 -3.51 7.00 -6.55
N PRO A 55 -3.02 8.03 -7.27
CA PRO A 55 -2.43 7.83 -8.60
C PRO A 55 -1.28 6.83 -8.62
N GLN A 56 -0.48 6.79 -7.56
CA GLN A 56 0.69 5.91 -7.42
C GLN A 56 0.26 4.44 -7.42
N PHE A 57 -0.84 4.11 -6.74
CA PHE A 57 -1.37 2.75 -6.73
C PHE A 57 -2.19 2.43 -7.99
N GLN A 58 -3.04 3.36 -8.45
CA GLN A 58 -3.85 3.18 -9.67
C GLN A 58 -2.99 2.94 -10.91
N ARG A 59 -1.75 3.47 -10.95
CA ARG A 59 -0.76 3.17 -12.01
C ARG A 59 -0.56 1.67 -12.25
N LEU A 60 -0.70 0.82 -11.21
CA LEU A 60 -0.51 -0.62 -11.35
C LEU A 60 -1.51 -1.28 -12.33
N ARG A 61 -2.64 -0.64 -12.62
CA ARG A 61 -3.61 -1.09 -13.64
C ARG A 61 -3.04 -1.13 -15.05
N HIS A 62 -1.94 -0.43 -15.27
CA HIS A 62 -1.30 -0.34 -16.58
C HIS A 62 -0.06 -1.24 -16.70
N ILE A 63 0.26 -2.02 -15.67
CA ILE A 63 1.45 -2.87 -15.63
C ILE A 63 1.02 -4.32 -15.68
N LYS A 64 1.25 -4.98 -16.82
CA LYS A 64 0.96 -6.41 -17.00
C LYS A 64 1.79 -7.24 -16.02
N GLN A 65 1.13 -8.11 -15.27
CA GLN A 65 1.77 -8.98 -14.28
C GLN A 65 2.91 -9.79 -14.89
N LEU A 66 2.65 -10.39 -16.06
CA LEU A 66 3.56 -11.28 -16.78
C LEU A 66 4.30 -10.58 -17.94
N GLY A 67 4.33 -9.24 -17.99
CA GLY A 67 5.04 -8.52 -19.04
C GLY A 67 4.54 -8.88 -20.44
N GLY A 68 5.44 -9.26 -21.36
CA GLY A 68 5.10 -9.59 -22.76
C GLY A 68 4.35 -10.91 -22.96
N THR A 69 4.17 -11.72 -21.91
CA THR A 69 3.49 -13.02 -22.00
C THR A 69 2.06 -12.92 -22.55
N TYR A 70 1.36 -11.79 -22.35
CA TYR A 70 0.02 -11.58 -22.91
C TYR A 70 -0.03 -11.60 -24.45
N LEU A 71 1.11 -11.40 -25.13
CA LEU A 71 1.21 -11.48 -26.59
C LEU A 71 1.21 -12.92 -27.11
N VAL A 72 1.51 -13.90 -26.24
CA VAL A 72 1.52 -15.33 -26.57
C VAL A 72 0.30 -16.03 -25.96
N TYR A 73 -0.07 -15.63 -24.74
CA TYR A 73 -1.19 -16.19 -23.99
C TYR A 73 -2.28 -15.13 -23.83
N PRO A 74 -3.37 -15.17 -24.62
CA PRO A 74 -4.38 -14.12 -24.63
C PRO A 74 -5.16 -13.99 -23.31
N GLY A 75 -5.11 -15.00 -22.43
CA GLY A 75 -5.68 -14.94 -21.08
C GLY A 75 -4.77 -14.25 -20.04
N ALA A 76 -3.49 -14.02 -20.34
CA ALA A 76 -2.54 -13.39 -19.43
C ALA A 76 -2.66 -11.85 -19.40
N THR A 77 -3.89 -11.33 -19.37
CA THR A 77 -4.20 -9.89 -19.44
C THR A 77 -4.12 -9.18 -18.10
N HIS A 78 -4.05 -9.94 -17.01
CA HIS A 78 -4.03 -9.44 -15.65
C HIS A 78 -2.83 -8.52 -15.37
N THR A 79 -3.03 -7.61 -14.43
CA THR A 79 -2.15 -6.51 -14.07
C THR A 79 -1.69 -6.62 -12.62
N ARG A 80 -0.68 -5.82 -12.27
CA ARG A 80 -0.17 -5.75 -10.90
C ARG A 80 -1.21 -5.21 -9.92
N PHE A 81 -2.26 -4.52 -10.38
CA PHE A 81 -3.28 -3.92 -9.53
C PHE A 81 -4.09 -4.99 -8.78
N GLU A 82 -4.79 -5.87 -9.51
CA GLU A 82 -5.62 -6.92 -8.91
C GLU A 82 -4.78 -7.92 -8.11
N HIS A 83 -3.56 -8.22 -8.57
CA HIS A 83 -2.61 -9.03 -7.83
C HIS A 83 -2.28 -8.41 -6.46
N SER A 84 -2.06 -7.09 -6.41
CA SER A 84 -1.76 -6.39 -5.14
C SER A 84 -2.95 -6.36 -4.18
N LEU A 85 -4.19 -6.29 -4.69
CA LEU A 85 -5.39 -6.43 -3.86
C LEU A 85 -5.48 -7.84 -3.24
N GLY A 86 -5.25 -8.88 -4.05
CA GLY A 86 -5.21 -10.25 -3.58
C GLY A 86 -4.14 -10.49 -2.51
N MET A 87 -2.95 -9.90 -2.67
CA MET A 87 -1.89 -10.00 -1.67
C MET A 87 -2.26 -9.34 -0.34
N ALA A 88 -2.86 -8.15 -0.37
CA ALA A 88 -3.33 -7.48 0.85
C ALA A 88 -4.41 -8.31 1.58
N TYR A 89 -5.30 -8.95 0.82
CA TYR A 89 -6.32 -9.85 1.36
C TYR A 89 -5.69 -11.08 2.02
N LEU A 90 -4.83 -11.80 1.31
CA LEU A 90 -4.19 -13.02 1.83
C LEU A 90 -3.30 -12.73 3.03
N ALA A 91 -2.53 -11.63 3.01
CA ALA A 91 -1.69 -11.23 4.13
C ALA A 91 -2.54 -10.93 5.38
N GLY A 92 -3.68 -10.24 5.21
CA GLY A 92 -4.64 -9.99 6.28
C GLY A 92 -5.26 -11.26 6.85
N ARG A 93 -5.61 -12.23 5.97
CA ARG A 93 -6.11 -13.54 6.40
C ARG A 93 -5.07 -14.31 7.19
N MET A 94 -3.82 -14.33 6.72
CA MET A 94 -2.72 -15.05 7.36
C MET A 94 -2.42 -14.50 8.75
N ILE A 95 -2.28 -13.18 8.89
CA ILE A 95 -1.94 -12.57 10.18
C ILE A 95 -3.07 -12.73 11.21
N LYS A 96 -4.34 -12.72 10.78
CA LYS A 96 -5.49 -13.02 11.65
C LYS A 96 -5.49 -14.45 12.16
N VAL A 97 -5.15 -15.43 11.31
CA VAL A 97 -4.98 -16.82 11.77
C VAL A 97 -3.87 -16.92 12.81
N LEU A 98 -2.74 -16.23 12.60
CA LEU A 98 -1.64 -16.20 13.57
C LEU A 98 -2.00 -15.46 14.87
N GLN A 99 -2.94 -14.51 14.80
CA GLN A 99 -3.48 -13.81 15.97
C GLN A 99 -4.41 -14.73 16.78
N GLU A 100 -5.24 -15.53 16.10
CA GLU A 100 -6.17 -16.48 16.72
C GLU A 100 -5.47 -17.72 17.30
N ASP A 101 -4.38 -18.19 16.69
CA ASP A 101 -3.64 -19.40 17.08
C ASP A 101 -2.66 -19.18 18.25
N GLN A 102 -2.69 -17.99 18.88
CA GLN A 102 -1.80 -17.70 19.99
C GLN A 102 -2.23 -18.44 21.26
N PRO A 103 -1.31 -19.15 21.95
CA PRO A 103 -1.65 -19.90 23.16
C PRO A 103 -2.16 -18.96 24.26
N ASN A 104 -3.28 -19.33 24.88
CA ASN A 104 -3.92 -18.61 25.99
C ASN A 104 -2.94 -18.31 27.13
N ALA A 105 -2.37 -17.11 27.15
CA ALA A 105 -2.22 -16.16 28.26
C ALA A 105 -2.09 -16.65 29.72
N VAL A 106 -1.49 -17.79 30.05
CA VAL A 106 -1.29 -18.18 31.47
C VAL A 106 0.11 -17.89 32.01
N GLU A 107 1.15 -17.72 31.18
CA GLU A 107 2.45 -17.27 31.68
C GLU A 107 3.02 -16.11 30.87
N LYS A 108 2.85 -14.90 31.44
CA LYS A 108 3.76 -13.74 31.39
C LYS A 108 4.71 -13.75 30.18
N ILE A 109 4.51 -12.88 29.18
CA ILE A 109 4.92 -11.45 29.24
C ILE A 109 3.88 -10.55 28.57
N LYS A 110 3.55 -9.45 29.24
CA LYS A 110 2.66 -8.34 28.87
C LYS A 110 3.14 -7.51 27.66
N GLN A 111 3.46 -8.11 26.53
CA GLN A 111 3.65 -7.36 25.27
C GLN A 111 2.74 -7.96 24.20
N ASP A 112 1.78 -7.14 23.78
CA ASP A 112 0.72 -7.39 22.82
C ASP A 112 1.22 -8.22 21.62
N LEU A 113 0.84 -9.50 21.58
CA LEU A 113 1.13 -10.37 20.46
C LEU A 113 0.12 -10.05 19.33
N ILE A 114 0.55 -9.30 18.31
CA ILE A 114 -0.22 -8.93 17.10
C ILE A 114 -1.51 -8.17 17.41
N ASP A 115 -1.43 -6.83 17.37
CA ASP A 115 -2.61 -5.95 17.45
C ASP A 115 -3.24 -5.65 16.07
N GLU A 116 -4.37 -4.94 16.05
CA GLU A 116 -5.02 -4.54 14.79
C GLU A 116 -4.14 -3.63 13.91
N LYS A 117 -3.20 -2.88 14.51
CA LYS A 117 -2.26 -2.05 13.75
C LYS A 117 -1.23 -2.93 13.06
N ASP A 118 -0.76 -4.00 13.69
CA ASP A 118 0.13 -4.98 13.07
C ASP A 118 -0.54 -5.64 11.87
N VAL A 119 -1.80 -6.06 12.03
CA VAL A 119 -2.63 -6.60 10.94
C VAL A 119 -2.68 -5.60 9.78
N LEU A 120 -3.02 -4.35 10.08
CA LEU A 120 -3.15 -3.30 9.07
C LEU A 120 -1.81 -2.97 8.40
N CYS A 121 -0.71 -2.94 9.15
CA CYS A 121 0.64 -2.72 8.63
C CYS A 121 1.05 -3.85 7.67
N VAL A 122 0.78 -5.10 8.03
CA VAL A 122 1.05 -6.27 7.17
C VAL A 122 0.23 -6.20 5.88
N GLN A 123 -1.05 -5.84 5.97
CA GLN A 123 -1.89 -5.65 4.78
C GLN A 123 -1.38 -4.51 3.89
N ILE A 124 -0.98 -3.37 4.47
CA ILE A 124 -0.43 -2.23 3.71
C ILE A 124 0.90 -2.61 3.05
N ALA A 125 1.78 -3.33 3.75
CA ALA A 125 3.05 -3.79 3.19
C ALA A 125 2.82 -4.72 2.00
N ALA A 126 1.89 -5.68 2.13
CA ALA A 126 1.52 -6.59 1.05
C ALA A 126 0.84 -5.86 -0.12
N LEU A 127 -0.02 -4.87 0.16
CA LEU A 127 -0.64 -4.02 -0.85
C LEU A 127 0.44 -3.27 -1.66
N CYS A 128 1.41 -2.67 -0.98
CA CYS A 128 2.38 -1.76 -1.58
C CYS A 128 3.59 -2.44 -2.22
N TYR A 129 3.77 -3.76 -2.05
CA TYR A 129 5.00 -4.46 -2.45
C TYR A 129 5.32 -4.32 -3.95
N ASN A 130 4.30 -4.18 -4.80
CA ASN A 130 4.46 -4.04 -6.26
C ASN A 130 4.62 -2.59 -6.74
N LEU A 131 4.53 -1.58 -5.88
CA LEU A 131 4.51 -0.16 -6.31
C LEU A 131 5.74 0.22 -7.15
N GLY A 132 6.89 -0.39 -6.85
CA GLY A 132 8.15 -0.14 -7.56
C GLY A 132 8.27 -0.77 -8.95
N HIS A 133 7.31 -1.58 -9.41
CA HIS A 133 7.42 -2.20 -10.73
C HIS A 133 7.37 -1.18 -11.87
N GLY A 134 8.26 -1.38 -12.84
CA GLY A 134 8.29 -0.65 -14.11
C GLY A 134 7.48 -1.32 -15.22
N PRO A 135 7.47 -0.73 -16.44
CA PRO A 135 6.81 -1.32 -17.60
C PRO A 135 7.23 -2.77 -17.84
N PHE A 136 6.30 -3.65 -18.22
CA PHE A 136 6.60 -5.09 -18.41
C PHE A 136 7.16 -5.82 -17.17
N SER A 137 6.89 -5.31 -15.96
CA SER A 137 7.23 -5.96 -14.68
C SER A 137 8.71 -6.35 -14.58
N HIS A 138 9.03 -7.64 -14.46
CA HIS A 138 10.40 -8.13 -14.26
C HIS A 138 11.33 -7.86 -15.45
N LEU A 139 10.79 -7.66 -16.66
CA LEU A 139 11.61 -7.30 -17.82
C LEU A 139 12.29 -5.94 -17.60
N TYR A 140 11.55 -4.94 -17.12
CA TYR A 140 12.12 -3.63 -16.82
C TYR A 140 13.20 -3.71 -15.76
N GLU A 141 12.98 -4.45 -14.67
CA GLU A 141 14.01 -4.56 -13.64
C GLU A 141 15.29 -5.19 -14.15
N LYS A 142 15.18 -6.22 -15.00
CA LYS A 142 16.34 -6.86 -15.62
C LYS A 142 17.09 -5.88 -16.52
N LEU A 143 16.38 -5.13 -17.37
CA LEU A 143 16.96 -4.12 -18.25
C LEU A 143 17.58 -2.96 -17.47
N HIS A 144 16.89 -2.47 -16.44
CA HIS A 144 17.36 -1.38 -15.58
C HIS A 144 18.63 -1.78 -14.83
N ARG A 145 18.65 -2.97 -14.20
CA ARG A 145 19.85 -3.51 -13.54
C ARG A 145 21.01 -3.66 -14.51
N GLU A 146 20.76 -4.17 -15.70
CA GLU A 146 21.78 -4.30 -16.74
C GLU A 146 22.30 -2.93 -17.22
N ALA A 147 21.42 -1.94 -17.35
CA ALA A 147 21.78 -0.58 -17.73
C ALA A 147 22.63 0.12 -16.66
N LEU A 148 22.33 -0.07 -15.37
CA LEU A 148 23.12 0.44 -14.25
C LEU A 148 24.53 -0.14 -14.24
N LYS A 149 24.68 -1.46 -14.48
CA LYS A 149 25.99 -2.12 -14.57
C LYS A 149 26.87 -1.56 -15.70
N ARG A 150 26.26 -1.03 -16.76
CA ARG A 150 26.95 -0.49 -17.94
C ARG A 150 27.40 0.98 -17.78
N GLY A 151 27.15 1.63 -16.66
CA GLY A 151 27.77 2.92 -16.28
C GLY A 151 27.48 4.13 -17.18
N LYS A 152 26.43 4.12 -18.03
CA LYS A 152 26.16 5.18 -19.02
C LYS A 152 24.92 6.04 -18.72
N TRP A 153 24.76 6.51 -17.47
CA TRP A 153 23.64 7.41 -17.11
C TRP A 153 24.04 8.81 -16.64
N LEU A 154 25.34 9.12 -16.52
CA LEU A 154 25.81 10.42 -16.02
C LEU A 154 25.95 11.54 -17.06
N ASN A 155 25.58 11.33 -18.33
CA ASN A 155 25.69 12.36 -19.38
C ASN A 155 24.35 12.76 -19.99
N PHE A 156 23.31 12.95 -19.18
CA PHE A 156 22.16 13.78 -19.59
C PHE A 156 22.35 15.18 -18.99
N SER A 157 23.40 15.88 -19.43
CA SER A 157 23.47 17.33 -19.26
C SER A 157 22.40 17.91 -20.18
N LEU A 158 21.39 18.54 -19.58
CA LEU A 158 20.46 19.42 -20.27
C LEU A 158 21.31 20.48 -21.00
N ASN A 159 21.23 20.48 -22.34
CA ASN A 159 21.53 21.65 -23.17
C ASN A 159 20.21 22.35 -23.44
#